data_AF-A0AAW5N401-F1
#
_entry.id   AF-A0AAW5N401-F1
#
_cell.length_a   1.000
_cell.length_b   1.000
_cell.length_c   1.000
_cell.angle_alpha   90.00
_cell.angle_beta   90.00
_cell.angle_gamma   90.00
#
_symmetry.space_group_name_H-M   'P 1'
#
loop_
_entity.id
_entity.type
_entity.pdbx_description
1 polymer ?
#
loop_
_entity_poly.entity_id
_entity_poly.type
_entity_poly.pdbx_seq_one_letter_code
_entity_poly.pdbx_strand_id
1 'polypeptide(L)'
;LFLHGTPGDWKAWAHFMADPELQKRATMISVDRAGFGASDPGRVAPLMADQARLLAPLLEGPGGPTLLVGHSLGGPIGAELAMR
;
A
#
# COMPACT_ATOMS: atom_id res chain seq x y z
N LEU A 1 5.57 -2.42 2.17
CA LEU A 1 4.15 -2.09 1.93
C LEU A 1 3.97 -1.67 0.48
N PHE A 2 3.10 -2.36 -0.25
CA PHE A 2 2.86 -2.18 -1.68
C PHE A 2 1.54 -1.42 -1.91
N LEU A 3 1.58 -0.34 -2.69
CA LEU A 3 0.48 0.59 -2.92
C LEU A 3 0.12 0.65 -4.42
N HIS A 4 -1.09 0.21 -4.76
CA HIS A 4 -1.59 0.23 -6.15
C HIS A 4 -2.02 1.64 -6.60
N GLY A 5 -2.08 1.84 -7.93
CA GLY A 5 -2.57 3.06 -8.58
C GLY A 5 -4.10 3.15 -8.69
N THR A 6 -4.62 3.98 -9.59
CA THR A 6 -6.06 4.13 -9.85
C THR A 6 -6.37 3.89 -11.33
N PRO A 7 -7.43 3.13 -11.68
CA PRO A 7 -8.09 2.14 -10.83
C PRO A 7 -7.16 0.94 -10.58
N GLY A 8 -7.32 0.25 -9.45
CA GLY A 8 -6.52 -0.93 -9.13
C GLY A 8 -6.92 -1.54 -7.79
N ASP A 9 -6.28 -2.66 -7.45
CA ASP A 9 -6.43 -3.36 -6.17
C ASP A 9 -5.08 -4.01 -5.78
N TRP A 10 -5.05 -4.68 -4.63
CA TRP A 10 -3.87 -5.34 -4.09
C TRP A 10 -3.27 -6.40 -5.03
N LYS A 11 -4.07 -6.98 -5.94
CA LYS A 11 -3.64 -8.08 -6.82
C LYS A 11 -2.68 -7.63 -7.90
N ALA A 12 -2.57 -6.33 -8.14
CA ALA A 12 -1.50 -5.74 -8.98
C ALA A 12 -0.10 -6.19 -8.53
N TRP A 13 0.05 -6.60 -7.26
CA TRP A 13 1.30 -7.07 -6.68
C TRP A 13 1.34 -8.58 -6.42
N ALA A 14 0.30 -9.35 -6.79
CA ALA A 14 0.16 -10.76 -6.42
C ALA A 14 1.34 -11.62 -6.88
N HIS A 15 1.92 -11.32 -8.05
CA HIS A 15 3.12 -12.02 -8.54
C HIS A 15 4.31 -11.88 -7.57
N PHE A 16 4.57 -10.69 -7.04
CA PHE A 16 5.62 -10.46 -6.05
C PHE A 16 5.29 -11.11 -4.70
N MET A 17 4.02 -11.08 -4.29
CA MET A 17 3.58 -11.72 -3.05
C MET A 17 3.81 -13.24 -3.08
N ALA A 18 3.76 -13.86 -4.26
CA ALA A 18 3.97 -15.29 -4.46
C ALA A 18 5.45 -15.69 -4.64
N ASP A 19 6.37 -14.72 -4.69
CA ASP A 19 7.79 -15.01 -4.90
C ASP A 19 8.45 -15.56 -3.61
N PRO A 20 8.95 -16.81 -3.62
CA PRO A 20 9.51 -17.44 -2.43
C PRO A 20 10.84 -16.80 -1.98
N GLU A 21 11.62 -16.21 -2.89
CA GLU A 21 12.86 -15.52 -2.54
C GLU A 21 12.59 -14.17 -1.87
N LEU A 22 11.51 -13.48 -2.27
CA LEU A 22 11.07 -12.27 -1.59
C LEU A 22 10.46 -12.57 -0.22
N GLN A 23 9.65 -13.63 -0.10
CA GLN A 23 9.06 -14.06 1.17
C GLN A 23 10.11 -14.42 2.24
N LYS A 24 11.27 -14.95 1.83
CA LYS A 24 12.39 -15.23 2.75
C LYS A 24 13.07 -13.98 3.29
N ARG A 25 12.94 -12.83 2.61
CA ARG A 25 13.71 -11.60 2.89
C ARG A 25 12.90 -10.51 3.55
N ALA A 26 11.58 -10.49 3.33
CA ALA A 26 10.73 -9.42 3.82
C ALA A 26 9.34 -9.93 4.19
N THR A 27 8.76 -9.32 5.22
CA THR A 27 7.30 -9.35 5.41
C THR A 27 6.67 -8.44 4.37
N MET A 28 5.97 -9.02 3.40
CA MET A 28 5.34 -8.29 2.31
C MET A 28 3.85 -8.11 2.58
N ILE A 29 3.37 -6.88 2.41
CA ILE A 29 1.97 -6.51 2.59
C ILE A 29 1.54 -5.70 1.36
N SER A 30 0.55 -6.21 0.64
CA SER A 30 -0.16 -5.51 -0.44
C SER A 30 -1.59 -5.23 0.02
N VAL A 31 -2.06 -4.00 -0.16
CA VAL A 31 -3.36 -3.56 0.39
C VAL A 31 -4.26 -2.96 -0.68
N ASP A 32 -5.56 -3.10 -0.46
CA ASP A 32 -6.58 -2.28 -1.13
C ASP A 32 -6.66 -0.93 -0.41
N ARG A 33 -6.37 0.15 -1.15
CA ARG A 33 -6.50 1.51 -0.61
C ARG A 33 -7.97 1.90 -0.45
N ALA A 34 -8.27 2.84 0.44
CA ALA A 34 -9.64 3.27 0.74
C ALA A 34 -10.40 3.70 -0.53
N GLY A 35 -11.54 3.06 -0.79
CA GLY A 35 -12.36 3.25 -1.99
C GLY A 35 -12.17 2.19 -3.09
N PHE A 36 -11.23 1.25 -2.93
CA PHE A 36 -10.84 0.27 -3.95
C PHE A 36 -10.89 -1.16 -3.41
N GLY A 37 -10.99 -2.14 -4.32
CA GLY A 37 -11.01 -3.56 -3.99
C GLY A 37 -12.05 -3.89 -2.91
N ALA A 38 -11.62 -4.52 -1.82
CA ALA A 38 -12.45 -4.83 -0.66
C ALA A 38 -12.53 -3.69 0.38
N SER A 39 -11.76 -2.61 0.22
CA SER A 39 -11.69 -1.48 1.15
C SER A 39 -12.73 -0.40 0.81
N ASP A 40 -14.01 -0.69 1.07
CA ASP A 40 -15.17 0.22 0.84
C ASP A 40 -15.28 0.71 -0.62
N PRO A 41 -15.45 -0.20 -1.60
CA PRO A 41 -15.40 0.12 -3.02
C PRO A 41 -16.42 1.18 -3.42
N GLY A 42 -15.96 2.21 -4.14
CA GLY A 42 -16.80 3.33 -4.58
C GLY A 42 -16.85 4.50 -3.60
N ARG A 43 -16.28 4.37 -2.39
CA ARG A 43 -16.15 5.47 -1.41
C ARG A 43 -14.69 5.91 -1.28
N VAL A 44 -14.15 6.45 -2.37
CA VAL A 44 -12.76 6.90 -2.45
C VAL A 44 -12.52 8.11 -1.55
N ALA A 45 -11.55 8.00 -0.64
CA ALA A 45 -11.02 9.18 0.04
C ALA A 45 -10.30 10.07 -1.00
N PRO A 46 -10.78 11.30 -1.27
CA PRO A 46 -10.36 12.06 -2.44
C PRO A 46 -8.99 12.71 -2.28
N LEU A 47 -8.56 12.95 -1.05
CA LEU A 47 -7.27 13.56 -0.76
C LEU A 47 -6.20 12.50 -0.57
N MET A 48 -5.03 12.70 -1.17
CA MET A 48 -3.86 11.82 -0.98
C MET A 48 -3.45 11.75 0.51
N ALA A 49 -3.56 12.87 1.22
CA ALA A 49 -3.30 12.95 2.66
C ALA A 49 -4.22 12.03 3.48
N ASP A 50 -5.49 11.89 3.10
CA ASP A 50 -6.43 10.98 3.78
C ASP A 50 -6.11 9.51 3.47
N GLN A 51 -5.76 9.20 2.22
CA GLN A 51 -5.30 7.88 1.84
C GLN A 51 -4.06 7.49 2.65
N ALA A 52 -3.06 8.38 2.74
CA ALA A 52 -1.85 8.15 3.52
C ALA A 52 -2.15 7.99 5.01
N ARG A 53 -2.98 8.87 5.60
CA ARG A 53 -3.38 8.79 7.01
C ARG A 53 -4.05 7.46 7.36
N LEU A 54 -4.91 6.95 6.48
CA LEU A 54 -5.58 5.65 6.68
C LEU A 54 -4.62 4.46 6.56
N LEU A 55 -3.52 4.62 5.83
CA LEU A 55 -2.46 3.59 5.69
C LEU A 55 -1.41 3.65 6.80
N ALA A 56 -1.27 4.78 7.51
CA ALA A 56 -0.25 5.00 8.53
C ALA A 56 -0.19 3.93 9.62
N PRO A 57 -1.30 3.37 10.13
CA PRO A 57 -1.24 2.30 11.13
C PRO A 57 -0.51 1.03 10.63
N LEU A 58 -0.40 0.82 9.32
CA LEU A 58 0.35 -0.31 8.76
C LEU A 58 1.88 -0.16 8.88
N LEU A 59 2.35 1.04 9.21
CA LEU A 59 3.77 1.29 9.51
C LEU A 59 4.13 0.90 10.95
N GLU A 60 3.12 0.75 11.82
CA GLU A 60 3.29 0.33 13.21
C GLU A 60 3.45 -1.19 13.27
N GLY A 61 4.68 -1.66 13.00
CA GLY A 61 5.07 -3.08 12.99
C GLY A 61 6.20 -3.39 13.98
N PRO A 62 6.67 -4.66 14.06
CA PRO A 62 7.54 -5.17 15.12
C PRO A 62 9.00 -4.64 15.16
N GLY A 63 9.28 -3.45 14.61
CA GLY A 63 10.51 -2.70 14.91
C GLY A 63 11.56 -2.61 13.79
N GLY A 64 11.18 -2.71 12.52
CA GLY A 64 12.10 -2.60 11.38
C GLY A 64 11.72 -1.50 10.37
N PRO A 65 12.66 -1.04 9.52
CA PRO A 65 12.36 -0.05 8.49
C PRO A 65 11.34 -0.61 7.47
N THR A 66 10.34 0.19 7.13
CA THR A 66 9.34 -0.18 6.12
C THR A 66 9.75 0.34 4.75
N LEU A 67 9.88 -0.55 3.76
CA LEU A 67 10.00 -0.16 2.36
C LEU A 67 8.61 0.10 1.75
N LEU A 68 8.43 1.27 1.15
CA LEU A 68 7.23 1.64 0.40
C LEU A 68 7.46 1.42 -1.09
N VAL A 69 6.56 0.66 -1.73
CA VAL A 69 6.59 0.38 -3.17
C VAL A 69 5.27 0.86 -3.75
N GLY A 70 5.31 1.94 -4.53
CA GLY A 70 4.11 2.55 -5.10
C GLY A 70 4.14 2.57 -6.63
N HIS A 71 3.01 2.23 -7.26
CA HIS A 71 2.83 2.37 -8.71
C HIS A 71 1.80 3.45 -9.04
N SER A 72 2.09 4.30 -10.02
CA SER A 72 1.21 5.42 -10.43
C SER A 72 0.81 6.25 -9.20
N LEU A 73 -0.48 6.48 -8.92
CA LEU A 73 -0.97 7.22 -7.75
C LEU A 73 -0.55 6.59 -6.40
N GLY A 74 -0.24 5.30 -6.36
CA GLY A 74 0.34 4.67 -5.17
C GLY A 74 1.73 5.22 -4.82
N GLY A 75 2.48 5.73 -5.81
CA GLY A 75 3.78 6.38 -5.63
C GLY A 75 3.72 7.66 -4.78
N PRO A 76 3.01 8.72 -5.21
CA PRO A 76 2.88 9.95 -4.41
C PRO A 76 2.14 9.73 -3.10
N ILE A 77 1.16 8.81 -3.00
CA ILE A 77 0.56 8.44 -1.70
C ILE A 77 1.61 7.81 -0.77
N GLY A 78 2.49 6.96 -1.31
CA GLY A 78 3.62 6.42 -0.56
C GLY A 78 4.60 7.51 -0.09
N ALA A 79 4.90 8.50 -0.92
CA ALA A 79 5.73 9.63 -0.53
C ALA A 79 5.07 10.48 0.58
N GLU A 80 3.78 10.79 0.45
CA GLU A 80 2.98 11.47 1.47
C GLU A 80 2.96 10.69 2.80
N LEU A 81 2.89 9.36 2.74
CA LEU A 81 2.96 8.49 3.89
C LEU A 81 4.37 8.49 4.54
N ALA A 82 5.43 8.54 3.74
CA ALA A 82 6.82 8.52 4.22
C ALA A 82 7.26 9.81 4.93
N MET A 83 6.56 10.92 4.69
CA MET A 83 6.84 12.21 5.32
C MET A 83 6.13 12.40 6.68
N ARG A 84 5.38 11.39 7.14
CA ARG A 84 4.60 11.44 8.39
C ARG A 84 5.35 10.82 9.56
#